data_AF-C9N0R0-F1
#
_entry.id   AF-C9N0R0-F1
#
_cell.length_a   1.000
_cell.length_b   1.000
_cell.length_c   1.000
_cell.angle_alpha   90.00
_cell.angle_beta   90.00
_cell.angle_gamma   90.00
#
_symmetry.space_group_name_H-M   'P 1'
#
loop_
_entity.id
_entity.type
_entity.pdbx_description
1 polymer ?
#
loop_
_entity_poly.entity_id
_entity_poly.type
_entity_poly.pdbx_seq_one_letter_code
_entity_poly.pdbx_strand_id
1 'polypeptide(L)'
;MTLKEVQYLIKRIEKGTLDETKDDKIKQNKKENGQRLVLKLIEEFGELAENIRKNVRYDGENIKGTIEEEVFDVFYYIIAIANDYEIDLEKIFYIKDELNEIKYDREFSIFEAREKWKNMKK
;
A
#
# COMPACT_ATOMS: atom_id res chain seq x y z
N MET A 1 7.69 5.51 9.94
CA MET A 1 7.91 4.98 8.59
C MET A 1 7.10 5.81 7.61
N THR A 2 7.68 6.22 6.48
CA THR A 2 6.99 6.95 5.40
C THR A 2 6.42 5.99 4.36
N LEU A 3 5.54 6.46 3.48
CA LEU A 3 4.99 5.60 2.43
C LEU A 3 6.07 5.20 1.42
N LYS A 4 7.01 6.10 1.13
CA LYS A 4 8.19 5.78 0.32
C LYS A 4 9.07 4.67 0.93
N GLU A 5 9.24 4.68 2.25
CA GLU A 5 9.95 3.60 2.95
C GLU A 5 9.21 2.26 2.82
N VAL A 6 7.87 2.25 2.96
CA VAL A 6 7.06 1.04 2.77
C VAL A 6 7.17 0.51 1.33
N GLN A 7 7.05 1.39 0.33
CA GLN A 7 7.21 1.01 -1.08
C GLN A 7 8.57 0.37 -1.35
N TYR A 8 9.65 0.95 -0.81
CA TYR A 8 10.99 0.40 -0.91
C TYR A 8 11.08 -1.00 -0.29
N LEU A 9 10.59 -1.17 0.94
CA LEU A 9 10.66 -2.45 1.65
C LEU A 9 9.91 -3.56 0.91
N ILE A 10 8.67 -3.29 0.47
CA ILE A 10 7.87 -4.26 -0.29
C ILE A 10 8.59 -4.65 -1.59
N LYS A 11 9.13 -3.69 -2.34
CA LYS A 11 9.89 -3.98 -3.57
C LYS A 11 11.06 -4.93 -3.31
N ARG A 12 11.79 -4.75 -2.22
CA ARG A 12 12.93 -5.63 -1.87
C ARG A 12 12.48 -7.02 -1.42
N ILE A 13 11.39 -7.11 -0.67
CA ILE A 13 10.77 -8.37 -0.26
C ILE A 13 10.35 -9.18 -1.51
N GLU A 14 9.64 -8.56 -2.47
CA GLU A 14 9.20 -9.22 -3.70
C GLU A 14 10.37 -9.71 -4.57
N LYS A 15 11.47 -8.94 -4.61
CA LYS A 15 12.67 -9.33 -5.35
C LYS A 15 13.52 -10.37 -4.61
N GLY A 16 13.30 -10.57 -3.31
CA GLY A 16 14.11 -11.43 -2.45
C GLY A 16 15.57 -11.00 -2.34
N THR A 17 15.89 -9.74 -2.65
CA THR A 17 17.27 -9.24 -2.67
C THR A 17 17.34 -7.73 -2.49
N LEU A 18 18.41 -7.25 -1.84
CA LEU A 18 18.75 -5.83 -1.69
C LEU A 18 19.56 -5.28 -2.87
N ASP A 19 20.00 -6.14 -3.80
CA ASP A 19 20.81 -5.73 -4.95
C ASP A 19 19.94 -5.06 -6.04
N GLU A 20 20.01 -3.73 -6.10
CA GLU A 20 19.22 -2.92 -7.02
C GLU A 20 19.66 -3.06 -8.50
N THR A 21 20.89 -3.53 -8.76
CA THR A 21 21.38 -3.72 -10.14
C THR A 21 20.60 -4.82 -10.88
N LYS A 22 19.86 -5.66 -10.14
CA LYS A 22 18.99 -6.70 -10.67
C LYS A 22 17.61 -6.19 -11.08
N ASP A 23 17.26 -4.95 -10.76
CA ASP A 23 15.96 -4.36 -11.12
C ASP A 23 15.79 -4.27 -12.64
N ASP A 24 16.86 -3.96 -13.38
CA ASP A 24 16.83 -3.77 -14.84
C ASP A 24 16.75 -5.08 -15.64
N LYS A 25 17.25 -6.19 -15.09
CA LYS A 25 17.23 -7.51 -15.76
C LYS A 25 15.83 -8.13 -15.82
N ILE A 26 14.88 -7.66 -15.00
CA ILE A 26 13.52 -8.21 -14.88
C ILE A 26 12.49 -7.38 -15.68
N LYS A 27 12.91 -6.33 -16.39
CA LYS A 27 12.01 -5.45 -17.17
C LYS A 27 11.31 -6.12 -18.35
N GLN A 28 11.69 -7.35 -18.73
CA GLN A 28 11.26 -7.95 -19.99
C GLN A 28 9.83 -8.52 -20.03
N ASN A 29 9.09 -8.68 -18.92
CA ASN A 29 7.69 -9.18 -18.92
C ASN A 29 6.71 -8.33 -18.06
N LYS A 30 6.71 -6.99 -18.21
CA LYS A 30 5.84 -6.07 -17.43
C LYS A 30 4.33 -6.36 -17.55
N LYS A 31 3.86 -6.79 -18.73
CA LYS A 31 2.42 -7.07 -18.99
C LYS A 31 1.91 -8.32 -18.24
N GLU A 32 2.70 -9.38 -18.20
CA GLU A 32 2.36 -10.61 -17.45
C GLU A 32 2.43 -10.38 -15.95
N ASN A 33 3.35 -9.52 -15.49
CA ASN A 33 3.48 -9.16 -14.09
C ASN A 33 2.27 -8.39 -13.56
N GLY A 34 1.82 -7.36 -14.28
CA GLY A 34 0.66 -6.56 -13.88
C GLY A 34 -0.64 -7.38 -13.77
N GLN A 35 -0.89 -8.30 -14.71
CA GLN A 35 -2.05 -9.19 -14.63
C GLN A 35 -1.97 -10.11 -13.41
N ARG A 36 -0.80 -10.69 -13.13
CA ARG A 36 -0.59 -11.53 -11.95
C ARG A 36 -0.85 -10.76 -10.66
N LEU A 37 -0.37 -9.53 -10.54
CA LEU A 37 -0.57 -8.69 -9.35
C LEU A 37 -2.04 -8.34 -9.12
N VAL A 38 -2.79 -8.05 -10.20
CA VAL A 38 -4.23 -7.79 -10.10
C VAL A 38 -5.00 -9.05 -9.68
N LEU A 39 -4.63 -10.23 -10.20
CA LEU A 39 -5.26 -11.48 -9.77
C LEU A 39 -5.05 -11.75 -8.28
N LYS A 40 -3.83 -11.54 -7.77
CA LYS A 40 -3.53 -11.64 -6.34
C LYS A 40 -4.33 -10.63 -5.53
N LEU A 41 -4.40 -9.35 -5.95
CA LEU A 41 -5.23 -8.35 -5.28
C LEU A 41 -6.71 -8.79 -5.16
N ILE A 42 -7.27 -9.40 -6.20
CA ILE A 42 -8.65 -9.90 -6.19
C ILE A 42 -8.81 -11.08 -5.22
N GLU A 43 -7.82 -11.98 -5.17
CA GLU A 43 -7.78 -13.10 -4.23
C GLU A 43 -7.80 -12.59 -2.78
N GLU A 44 -6.88 -11.69 -2.41
CA GLU A 44 -6.82 -11.13 -1.06
C GLU A 44 -8.10 -10.34 -0.70
N PHE A 45 -8.70 -9.66 -1.69
CA PHE A 45 -9.98 -8.99 -1.46
C PHE A 45 -11.13 -9.97 -1.20
N GLY A 46 -11.09 -11.16 -1.81
CA GLY A 46 -12.02 -12.25 -1.53
C GLY A 46 -11.86 -12.80 -0.11
N GLU A 47 -10.62 -13.04 0.31
CA GLU A 47 -10.29 -13.48 1.67
C GLU A 47 -10.71 -12.43 2.71
N LEU A 48 -10.45 -11.15 2.45
CA LEU A 48 -10.93 -10.04 3.27
C LEU A 48 -12.45 -10.05 3.41
N ALA A 49 -13.18 -10.21 2.31
CA ALA A 49 -14.65 -10.25 2.34
C ALA A 49 -15.17 -11.45 3.16
N GLU A 50 -14.53 -12.61 3.03
CA GLU A 50 -14.85 -13.81 3.80
C GLU A 50 -14.61 -13.60 5.30
N ASN A 51 -13.47 -13.04 5.67
CA ASN A 51 -13.07 -12.86 7.08
C ASN A 51 -13.86 -11.73 7.75
N ILE A 52 -14.25 -10.68 7.02
CA ILE A 52 -15.22 -9.68 7.48
C ILE A 52 -16.57 -10.34 7.79
N ARG A 53 -17.08 -11.18 6.87
CA ARG A 53 -18.35 -11.88 7.07
C ARG A 53 -18.32 -12.81 8.30
N LYS A 54 -17.18 -13.46 8.56
CA LYS A 54 -16.97 -14.32 9.74
C LYS A 54 -16.63 -13.52 11.02
N ASN A 55 -16.25 -12.25 10.88
CA ASN A 55 -15.76 -11.38 11.96
C ASN A 55 -14.58 -12.00 12.73
N VAL A 56 -13.63 -12.62 12.02
CA VAL A 56 -12.42 -13.18 12.63
C VAL A 56 -11.42 -12.06 12.87
N ARG A 57 -11.10 -11.81 14.13
CA ARG A 57 -10.20 -10.73 14.56
C ARG A 57 -8.91 -11.30 15.13
N TYR A 58 -7.83 -10.58 14.92
CA TYR A 58 -6.56 -10.88 15.56
C TYR A 58 -6.67 -10.79 17.08
N ASP A 59 -6.29 -11.87 17.76
CA ASP A 59 -6.36 -12.03 19.22
C ASP A 59 -5.02 -11.80 19.92
N GLY A 60 -3.95 -11.54 19.17
CA GLY A 60 -2.58 -11.41 19.68
C GLY A 60 -1.72 -12.65 19.46
N GLU A 61 -2.30 -13.81 19.14
CA GLU A 61 -1.57 -15.08 18.99
C GLU A 61 -1.41 -15.48 17.53
N ASN A 62 -2.52 -15.51 16.77
CA ASN A 62 -2.51 -15.96 15.38
C ASN A 62 -3.14 -14.93 14.46
N ILE A 63 -2.32 -14.32 13.60
CA ILE A 63 -2.80 -13.38 12.59
C ILE A 63 -3.47 -14.07 11.41
N LYS A 64 -3.25 -15.39 11.21
CA LYS A 64 -3.73 -16.10 10.02
C LYS A 64 -5.25 -16.19 9.95
N GLY A 65 -5.83 -15.84 8.80
CA GLY A 65 -7.26 -15.84 8.52
C GLY A 65 -8.01 -14.77 9.32
N THR A 66 -7.35 -13.66 9.67
CA THR A 66 -7.95 -12.55 10.41
C THR A 66 -8.19 -11.36 9.48
N ILE A 67 -9.16 -10.52 9.81
CA ILE A 67 -9.41 -9.27 9.08
C ILE A 67 -8.14 -8.41 9.00
N GLU A 68 -7.35 -8.37 10.08
CA GLU A 68 -6.09 -7.62 10.13
C GLU A 68 -5.06 -8.08 9.09
N GLU A 69 -4.92 -9.40 8.89
CA GLU A 69 -4.07 -9.97 7.83
C GLU A 69 -4.57 -9.55 6.46
N GLU A 70 -5.84 -9.82 6.16
CA GLU A 70 -6.36 -9.62 4.80
C GLU A 70 -6.41 -8.14 4.40
N VAL A 71 -6.65 -7.23 5.35
CA VAL A 71 -6.54 -5.78 5.10
C VAL A 71 -5.11 -5.42 4.70
N PHE A 72 -4.12 -6.01 5.38
CA PHE A 72 -2.73 -5.77 5.05
C PHE A 72 -2.35 -6.39 3.71
N ASP A 73 -2.86 -7.58 3.38
CA ASP A 73 -2.56 -8.25 2.11
C ASP A 73 -3.16 -7.50 0.91
N VAL A 74 -4.37 -6.97 1.04
CA VAL A 74 -4.94 -6.02 0.06
C VAL A 74 -4.05 -4.78 -0.10
N PHE A 75 -3.61 -4.19 1.02
CA PHE A 75 -2.72 -3.03 1.00
C PHE A 75 -1.36 -3.36 0.36
N TYR A 76 -0.82 -4.55 0.63
CA TYR A 76 0.43 -5.04 0.08
C TYR A 76 0.38 -5.09 -1.44
N TYR A 77 -0.66 -5.70 -2.03
CA TYR A 77 -0.76 -5.79 -3.49
C TYR A 77 -1.06 -4.45 -4.16
N ILE A 78 -1.73 -3.51 -3.50
CA ILE A 78 -1.84 -2.13 -3.99
C ILE A 78 -0.45 -1.50 -4.13
N ILE A 79 0.43 -1.69 -3.14
CA ILE A 79 1.80 -1.18 -3.20
C ILE A 79 2.63 -1.93 -4.25
N ALA A 80 2.49 -3.25 -4.34
CA ALA A 80 3.18 -4.05 -5.36
C ALA A 80 2.84 -3.57 -6.78
N ILE A 81 1.57 -3.30 -7.05
CA ILE A 81 1.11 -2.70 -8.32
C ILE A 81 1.74 -1.31 -8.50
N ALA A 82 1.71 -0.44 -7.49
CA ALA A 82 2.35 0.87 -7.59
C ALA A 82 3.84 0.77 -7.92
N ASN A 83 4.55 -0.16 -7.29
CA ASN A 83 5.97 -0.43 -7.54
C ASN A 83 6.22 -0.96 -8.96
N ASP A 84 5.39 -1.88 -9.46
CA ASP A 84 5.49 -2.42 -10.81
C ASP A 84 5.33 -1.33 -11.88
N TYR A 85 4.43 -0.37 -11.65
CA TYR A 85 4.21 0.77 -12.52
C TYR A 85 5.09 1.99 -12.23
N GLU A 86 6.04 1.88 -11.29
CA GLU A 86 6.96 2.96 -10.90
C GLU A 86 6.23 4.23 -10.40
N ILE A 87 5.10 4.03 -9.72
CA ILE A 87 4.27 5.07 -9.14
C ILE A 87 4.80 5.41 -7.73
N ASP A 88 5.18 6.67 -7.52
CA ASP A 88 5.48 7.22 -6.19
C ASP A 88 4.17 7.57 -5.47
N LEU A 89 3.70 6.69 -4.58
CA LEU A 89 2.42 6.86 -3.89
C LEU A 89 2.46 8.04 -2.92
N GLU A 90 3.60 8.34 -2.31
CA GLU A 90 3.74 9.47 -1.40
C GLU A 90 3.58 10.79 -2.17
N LYS A 91 4.20 10.91 -3.35
CA LYS A 91 4.00 12.04 -4.26
C LYS A 91 2.54 12.14 -4.74
N ILE A 92 1.94 11.03 -5.16
CA ILE A 92 0.55 11.01 -5.64
C ILE A 92 -0.43 11.40 -4.53
N PHE A 93 -0.15 11.03 -3.28
CA PHE A 93 -0.96 11.43 -2.13
C PHE A 93 -1.03 12.96 -2.00
N TYR A 94 0.11 13.67 -2.06
CA TYR A 94 0.12 15.14 -2.02
C TYR A 94 -0.60 15.78 -3.22
N ILE A 95 -0.37 15.26 -4.45
CA ILE A 95 -1.05 15.78 -5.65
C ILE A 95 -2.57 15.61 -5.55
N LYS A 96 -3.03 14.45 -5.07
CA LYS A 96 -4.46 14.17 -4.91
C LYS A 96 -5.08 15.01 -3.80
N ASP A 97 -4.31 15.31 -2.76
CA ASP A 97 -4.75 16.11 -1.65
C ASP A 97 -4.99 17.57 -2.06
N GLU A 98 -4.08 18.19 -2.82
CA GLU A 98 -4.25 19.55 -3.37
C GLU A 98 -5.55 19.68 -4.19
N LEU A 99 -5.86 18.67 -5.01
CA LEU A 99 -7.10 18.64 -5.78
C LEU A 99 -8.35 18.49 -4.89
N ASN A 100 -8.24 17.70 -3.82
CA ASN A 100 -9.35 17.47 -2.90
C ASN A 100 -9.60 18.68 -2.00
N GLU A 101 -8.56 19.41 -1.62
CA GLU A 101 -8.67 20.67 -0.87
C GLU A 101 -9.60 21.64 -1.60
N ILE A 102 -9.34 21.84 -2.89
CA ILE A 102 -10.14 22.71 -3.76
C ILE A 102 -11.54 22.11 -3.97
N LYS A 103 -11.64 20.81 -4.26
CA LYS A 103 -12.93 20.16 -4.59
C LYS A 103 -13.91 20.20 -3.43
N TYR A 104 -13.43 20.06 -2.20
CA TYR A 104 -14.27 19.95 -1.00
C TYR A 104 -14.25 21.21 -0.13
N ASP A 105 -13.69 22.31 -0.62
CA ASP A 105 -13.55 23.58 0.11
C ASP A 105 -13.04 23.37 1.53
N ARG A 106 -11.95 22.61 1.64
CA ARG A 106 -11.43 22.15 2.93
C ARG A 106 -10.72 23.31 3.63
N GLU A 107 -11.07 23.54 4.88
CA GLU A 107 -10.56 24.66 5.70
C GLU A 107 -9.07 24.58 6.08
N PHE A 108 -8.37 23.50 5.71
CA PHE A 108 -6.98 23.28 6.09
C PHE A 108 -6.20 22.57 5.00
N SER A 109 -4.89 22.82 4.99
CA SER A 109 -3.92 22.10 4.18
C SER A 109 -3.41 20.84 4.87
N ILE A 110 -2.92 19.88 4.09
CA ILE A 110 -2.26 18.69 4.61
C ILE A 110 -1.07 18.98 5.53
N PHE A 111 -0.39 20.11 5.31
CA PHE A 111 0.73 20.55 6.14
C PHE A 111 0.26 20.96 7.53
N GLU A 112 -0.82 21.75 7.63
CA GLU A 112 -1.43 22.13 8.90
C GLU A 112 -1.94 20.91 9.67
N ALA A 113 -2.61 19.98 8.98
CA ALA A 113 -3.05 18.73 9.58
C ALA A 113 -1.87 17.90 10.14
N ARG A 114 -0.77 17.83 9.39
CA ARG A 114 0.45 17.12 9.81
C ARG A 114 1.10 17.75 11.04
N GLU A 115 1.19 19.08 11.10
CA GLU A 115 1.72 19.78 12.27
C GLU A 115 0.84 19.57 13.51
N LYS A 116 -0.48 19.65 13.34
CA LYS A 116 -1.43 19.35 14.42
C LYS A 116 -1.24 17.92 14.96
N TRP A 117 -1.10 16.93 14.08
CA TRP A 117 -0.85 15.54 14.48
C TRP A 117 0.46 15.37 15.25
N LYS A 118 1.56 16.01 14.80
CA LYS A 118 2.85 15.96 15.51
C LYS A 118 2.74 16.50 16.94
N ASN A 119 1.97 17.57 17.12
CA ASN A 119 1.76 18.18 18.44
C ASN A 119 0.90 17.32 19.36
N MET A 120 -0.03 16.51 18.83
CA MET A 120 -0.82 15.55 19.62
C MET A 120 -0.01 14.34 20.10
N LYS A 121 1.13 14.06 19.46
CA LYS A 121 2.00 12.91 19.75
C LYS A 121 3.20 13.26 20.63
N LYS A 122 3.36 14.54 20.99
CA LYS A 122 4.28 15.01 22.03
C LYS A 122 3.57 14.96 23.38
#